data_AF-A0A9E2QI62-F1
#
_entry.id   AF-A0A9E2QI62-F1
#
_cell.length_a   1.000
_cell.length_b   1.000
_cell.length_c   1.000
_cell.angle_alpha   90.00
_cell.angle_beta   90.00
_cell.angle_gamma   90.00
#
_symmetry.space_group_name_H-M   'P 1'
#
loop_
_entity.id
_entity.type
_entity.pdbx_description
1 polymer ?
#
loop_
_entity_poly.entity_id
_entity_poly.type
_entity_poly.pdbx_seq_one_letter_code
_entity_poly.pdbx_strand_id
1 'polypeptide(L)'
;MKMKRFTYATLLLFATMLVFSLVASAEDNPIGAIETPATVEVGGGVRMMSMSFSAEEVTEVPTLTPDYLSATLKPGESIVEKKVGYIPGAPPAGELMFVLDLTGSMGGELANAKANSVNIMNAVAGVITSMKFGVASHMDYPGTYGGCGYGPTIYGAASSGD
;
A
#
# COMPACT_ATOMS: atom_id res chain seq x y z
N MET A 1 -18.73 30.20 -35.86
CA MET A 1 -17.58 29.73 -36.67
C MET A 1 -16.32 30.50 -36.27
N LYS A 2 -15.46 29.91 -35.42
CA LYS A 2 -13.97 30.00 -35.37
C LYS A 2 -13.47 29.57 -33.98
N MET A 3 -13.12 28.28 -33.86
CA MET A 3 -12.27 27.77 -32.80
C MET A 3 -10.84 28.29 -33.00
N LYS A 4 -10.21 28.81 -31.94
CA LYS A 4 -8.77 29.04 -31.88
C LYS A 4 -8.12 27.88 -31.11
N ARG A 5 -7.08 27.30 -31.72
CA ARG A 5 -6.29 26.17 -31.25
C ARG A 5 -5.28 26.62 -30.18
N PHE A 6 -5.12 25.85 -29.11
CA PHE A 6 -4.03 25.92 -28.13
C PHE A 6 -3.62 24.46 -27.83
N THR A 7 -2.61 23.93 -28.52
CA THR A 7 -1.20 23.75 -28.07
C THR A 7 -0.96 22.35 -27.47
N TYR A 8 -0.45 21.44 -28.31
CA TYR A 8 -0.08 20.04 -28.03
C TYR A 8 1.44 19.88 -27.83
N ALA A 9 2.11 20.84 -27.20
CA ALA A 9 3.58 20.88 -27.13
C ALA A 9 4.19 20.37 -25.81
N THR A 10 3.40 20.11 -24.77
CA THR A 10 3.92 19.74 -23.44
C THR A 10 3.93 18.23 -23.17
N LEU A 11 3.24 17.43 -24.00
CA LEU A 11 3.12 15.98 -23.80
C LEU A 11 4.29 15.19 -24.42
N LEU A 12 5.12 15.82 -25.25
CA LEU A 12 6.21 15.16 -25.95
C LEU A 12 7.51 15.08 -25.13
N LEU A 13 7.65 15.88 -24.07
CA LEU A 13 8.87 15.93 -23.25
C LEU A 13 8.92 14.83 -22.16
N PHE A 14 7.77 14.27 -21.77
CA PHE A 14 7.72 13.17 -20.80
C PHE A 14 8.00 11.80 -21.45
N ALA A 15 7.74 11.66 -22.76
CA ALA A 15 7.96 10.41 -23.48
C ALA A 15 9.45 10.12 -23.75
N THR A 16 10.31 11.15 -23.82
CA THR A 16 11.74 10.97 -24.08
C THR A 16 12.56 10.73 -22.80
N MET A 17 12.13 11.21 -21.63
CA MET A 17 12.79 10.85 -20.36
C MET A 17 12.57 9.40 -19.94
N LEU A 18 11.46 8.77 -20.37
CA LEU A 18 11.20 7.36 -20.08
C LEU A 18 12.11 6.40 -20.87
N VAL A 19 12.71 6.86 -21.97
CA VAL A 19 13.57 6.03 -22.84
C VAL A 19 15.03 6.00 -22.35
N PHE A 20 15.46 6.96 -21.52
CA PHE A 20 16.87 7.06 -21.09
C PHE A 20 17.21 6.32 -19.78
N SER A 21 16.22 5.81 -19.02
CA SER A 21 16.48 5.04 -17.78
C SER A 21 16.47 3.52 -17.95
N LEU A 22 16.32 2.99 -19.18
CA LEU A 22 16.34 1.53 -19.42
C LEU A 22 17.68 1.01 -19.98
N VAL A 23 18.75 1.82 -19.94
CA VAL A 23 20.12 1.38 -20.27
C VAL A 23 21.06 1.74 -19.12
N ALA A 24 20.92 1.04 -18.00
CA ALA A 24 21.94 1.02 -16.94
C ALA A 24 21.66 -0.15 -15.97
N SER A 25 21.88 -1.39 -16.41
CA SER A 25 22.40 -2.51 -15.61
C SER A 25 22.31 -3.78 -16.46
N ALA A 26 23.26 -3.91 -17.38
CA ALA A 26 23.50 -5.14 -18.14
C ALA A 26 24.97 -5.50 -17.97
N GLU A 27 25.40 -5.71 -16.74
CA GLU A 27 26.61 -6.44 -16.42
C GLU A 27 26.22 -7.45 -15.34
N ASP A 28 26.43 -8.72 -15.62
CA ASP A 28 26.26 -9.89 -14.72
C ASP A 28 24.85 -10.51 -14.56
N ASN A 29 24.33 -11.15 -15.61
CA ASN A 29 23.66 -12.45 -15.45
C ASN A 29 23.69 -13.30 -16.75
N PRO A 30 24.31 -14.50 -16.74
CA PRO A 30 24.42 -15.36 -17.92
C PRO A 30 23.11 -16.12 -18.20
N ILE A 31 22.19 -15.49 -18.92
CA ILE A 31 21.05 -16.21 -19.52
C ILE A 31 21.19 -16.09 -21.03
N GLY A 32 21.52 -17.24 -21.64
CA GLY A 32 21.45 -17.63 -23.04
C GLY A 32 21.38 -16.53 -24.12
N ALA A 33 22.40 -16.54 -24.98
CA ALA A 33 22.46 -15.85 -26.26
C ALA A 33 21.09 -15.55 -26.90
N ILE A 34 20.77 -14.26 -27.02
CA ILE A 34 19.75 -13.80 -27.96
C ILE A 34 20.39 -13.92 -29.34
N GLU A 35 20.10 -15.01 -30.04
CA GLU A 35 20.40 -15.12 -31.46
C GLU A 35 19.72 -13.96 -32.19
N THR A 36 20.50 -13.29 -33.03
CA THR A 36 20.07 -12.20 -33.90
C THR A 36 18.84 -12.65 -34.71
N PRO A 37 17.74 -11.88 -34.75
CA PRO A 37 16.55 -12.33 -35.44
C PRO A 37 16.84 -12.50 -36.94
N ALA A 38 16.61 -13.72 -37.43
CA ALA A 38 16.67 -14.05 -38.84
C ALA A 38 15.73 -13.13 -39.63
N THR A 39 16.29 -12.33 -40.54
CA THR A 39 15.52 -11.65 -41.56
C THR A 39 14.96 -12.69 -42.52
N VAL A 40 13.65 -12.93 -42.46
CA VAL A 40 12.92 -13.67 -43.49
C VAL A 40 11.95 -12.70 -44.16
N GLU A 41 12.38 -12.13 -45.27
CA GLU A 41 11.49 -11.46 -46.22
C GLU A 41 10.88 -12.51 -47.16
N VAL A 42 9.55 -12.67 -47.13
CA VAL A 42 8.79 -13.10 -48.31
C VAL A 42 7.39 -12.45 -48.29
N GLY A 43 7.20 -11.44 -49.15
CA GLY A 43 5.92 -11.16 -49.82
C GLY A 43 4.76 -10.57 -49.00
N GLY A 44 4.57 -9.25 -49.12
CA GLY A 44 3.25 -8.67 -49.43
C GLY A 44 2.14 -8.67 -48.37
N GLY A 45 2.43 -8.85 -47.08
CA GLY A 45 1.43 -8.66 -46.03
C GLY A 45 2.05 -8.60 -44.64
N VAL A 46 1.87 -7.50 -43.93
CA VAL A 46 2.26 -7.38 -42.51
C VAL A 46 1.38 -8.33 -41.70
N ARG A 47 1.85 -9.54 -41.43
CA ARG A 47 1.25 -10.41 -40.42
C ARG A 47 1.77 -9.98 -39.06
N MET A 48 0.95 -9.24 -38.32
CA MET A 48 1.14 -9.01 -36.89
C MET A 48 1.10 -10.38 -36.19
N MET A 49 2.24 -11.01 -35.95
CA MET A 49 2.32 -12.13 -35.02
C MET A 49 2.13 -11.54 -33.63
N SER A 50 0.94 -11.73 -33.05
CA SER A 50 0.69 -11.42 -31.65
C SER A 50 1.58 -12.32 -30.80
N MET A 51 2.67 -11.78 -30.28
CA MET A 51 3.42 -12.41 -29.22
C MET A 51 2.69 -12.13 -27.91
N SER A 52 1.96 -13.12 -27.41
CA SER A 52 1.41 -13.11 -26.06
C SER A 52 2.57 -13.26 -25.08
N PHE A 53 2.92 -12.17 -24.40
CA PHE A 53 3.80 -12.20 -23.24
C PHE A 53 2.97 -12.55 -22.01
N SER A 54 3.31 -13.64 -21.33
CA SER A 54 2.77 -13.95 -20.01
C SER A 54 3.70 -13.27 -19.00
N ALA A 55 3.20 -12.24 -18.31
CA ALA A 55 3.94 -11.63 -17.23
C ALA A 55 3.95 -12.60 -16.03
N GLU A 56 5.12 -13.10 -15.68
CA GLU A 56 5.32 -13.87 -14.45
C GLU A 56 5.42 -12.86 -13.29
N GLU A 57 4.39 -12.79 -12.45
CA GLU A 57 4.42 -12.01 -11.21
C GLU A 57 5.36 -12.73 -10.22
N VAL A 58 6.58 -12.21 -10.04
CA VAL A 58 7.51 -12.71 -9.02
C VAL A 58 7.00 -12.26 -7.66
N THR A 59 6.28 -13.15 -6.98
CA THR A 59 5.80 -12.93 -5.61
C THR A 59 6.93 -13.21 -4.63
N GLU A 60 7.75 -12.20 -4.35
CA GLU A 60 8.68 -12.25 -3.23
C GLU A 60 7.85 -12.39 -1.93
N VAL A 61 8.17 -13.39 -1.10
CA VAL A 61 7.42 -13.69 0.14
C VAL A 61 8.17 -13.10 1.34
N PRO A 62 7.48 -12.47 2.31
CA PRO A 62 8.13 -12.03 3.54
C PRO A 62 8.73 -13.22 4.30
N THR A 63 9.96 -13.07 4.79
CA THR A 63 10.67 -14.13 5.53
C THR A 63 11.27 -13.61 6.84
N LEU A 64 11.51 -14.52 7.77
CA LEU A 64 12.22 -14.26 9.02
C LEU A 64 13.22 -15.39 9.27
N THR A 65 14.50 -15.06 9.34
CA THR A 65 15.58 -16.06 9.42
C THR A 65 16.48 -15.81 10.64
N PRO A 66 16.72 -16.80 11.51
CA PRO A 66 16.03 -18.09 11.55
C PRO A 66 14.58 -17.94 12.06
N ASP A 67 13.70 -18.81 11.58
CA ASP A 67 12.28 -18.90 11.96
C ASP A 67 12.08 -19.55 13.34
N TYR A 68 13.00 -20.41 13.77
CA TYR A 68 13.02 -20.99 15.12
C TYR A 68 14.38 -20.92 15.81
N LEU A 69 14.35 -20.90 17.14
CA LEU A 69 15.52 -21.05 18.01
C LEU A 69 15.27 -22.21 18.97
N SER A 70 16.24 -23.10 19.12
CA SER A 70 16.24 -24.14 20.15
C SER A 70 17.58 -24.12 20.88
N ALA A 71 17.55 -23.91 22.20
CA ALA A 71 18.73 -23.86 23.05
C ALA A 71 18.43 -24.49 24.42
N THR A 72 19.41 -25.16 25.02
CA THR A 72 19.37 -25.65 26.41
C THR A 72 20.35 -24.83 27.22
N LEU A 73 19.84 -24.09 28.21
CA LEU A 73 20.65 -23.18 29.04
C LEU A 73 20.74 -23.69 30.48
N LYS A 74 21.90 -23.48 31.12
CA LYS A 74 22.07 -23.73 32.56
C LYS A 74 21.58 -22.52 33.39
N PRO A 75 21.37 -22.68 34.72
CA PRO A 75 21.06 -21.54 35.57
C PRO A 75 22.11 -20.43 35.46
N GLY A 76 21.66 -19.22 35.13
CA GLY A 76 22.52 -18.04 34.95
C GLY A 76 23.06 -17.83 33.53
N GLU A 77 22.75 -18.71 32.59
CA GLU A 77 23.19 -18.58 31.19
C GLU A 77 22.16 -17.80 30.34
N SER A 78 22.65 -17.06 29.35
CA SER A 78 21.84 -16.41 28.33
C SER A 78 22.46 -16.61 26.94
N ILE A 79 21.60 -16.55 25.93
CA ILE A 79 21.97 -16.65 24.51
C ILE A 79 21.46 -15.40 23.80
N VAL A 80 22.25 -14.88 22.87
CA VAL A 80 21.85 -13.84 21.94
C VAL A 80 21.65 -14.47 20.58
N GLU A 81 20.47 -14.27 20.01
CA GLU A 81 20.14 -14.71 18.66
C GLU A 81 19.86 -13.50 17.77
N LYS A 82 20.50 -13.46 16.60
CA LYS A 82 20.19 -12.47 15.56
C LYS A 82 19.16 -13.06 14.60
N LYS A 83 18.00 -12.41 14.48
CA LYS A 83 17.02 -12.69 13.44
C LYS A 83 17.06 -11.59 12.37
N VAL A 84 16.83 -11.97 11.12
CA VAL A 84 16.80 -11.10 9.95
C VAL A 84 15.45 -11.26 9.28
N GLY A 85 14.67 -10.18 9.23
CA GLY A 85 13.40 -10.13 8.51
C GLY A 85 13.58 -9.56 7.11
N TYR A 86 12.87 -10.12 6.14
CA TYR A 86 12.72 -9.58 4.79
C TYR A 86 11.25 -9.27 4.54
N ILE A 87 10.98 -8.05 4.10
CA ILE A 87 9.63 -7.60 3.74
C ILE A 87 9.69 -7.08 2.30
N PRO A 88 9.16 -7.84 1.33
CA PRO A 88 9.11 -7.41 -0.05
C PRO A 88 7.93 -6.49 -0.30
N GLY A 89 8.20 -5.34 -0.92
CA GLY A 89 7.17 -4.47 -1.50
C GLY A 89 5.98 -4.14 -0.60
N ALA A 90 4.84 -3.87 -1.23
CA ALA A 90 3.57 -3.74 -0.53
C ALA A 90 2.99 -5.13 -0.22
N PRO A 91 2.33 -5.33 0.92
CA PRO A 91 1.72 -6.61 1.25
C PRO A 91 0.58 -6.93 0.26
N PRO A 92 0.33 -8.22 -0.02
CA PRO A 92 -0.72 -8.63 -0.97
C PRO A 92 -2.13 -8.31 -0.45
N ALA A 93 -2.32 -8.22 0.87
CA ALA A 93 -3.58 -7.90 1.50
C ALA A 93 -3.37 -7.09 2.79
N GLY A 94 -4.39 -6.31 3.17
CA GLY A 94 -4.36 -5.50 4.39
C GLY A 94 -5.76 -5.13 4.88
N GLU A 95 -5.83 -4.63 6.10
CA GLU A 95 -7.08 -4.23 6.75
C GLU A 95 -6.88 -2.84 7.39
N LEU A 96 -7.83 -1.92 7.17
CA LEU A 96 -7.81 -0.57 7.72
C LEU A 96 -9.13 -0.28 8.42
N MET A 97 -9.07 0.10 9.70
CA MET A 97 -10.24 0.44 10.51
C MET A 97 -10.22 1.92 10.87
N PHE A 98 -11.27 2.64 10.46
CA PHE A 98 -11.51 4.01 10.91
C PHE A 98 -12.32 4.00 12.19
N VAL A 99 -11.77 4.53 13.28
CA VAL A 99 -12.48 4.71 14.54
C VAL A 99 -12.71 6.21 14.74
N LEU A 100 -13.97 6.63 14.67
CA LEU A 100 -14.34 8.05 14.70
C LEU A 100 -14.94 8.42 16.06
N ASP A 101 -14.42 9.48 16.66
CA ASP A 101 -15.07 10.14 17.78
C ASP A 101 -16.30 10.89 17.28
N LEU A 102 -17.47 10.61 17.88
CA LEU A 102 -18.74 11.27 17.56
C LEU A 102 -19.24 12.20 18.68
N THR A 103 -18.39 12.58 19.64
CA THR A 103 -18.71 13.66 20.59
C THR A 103 -19.09 14.95 19.85
N GLY A 104 -19.97 15.77 20.43
CA GLY A 104 -20.51 16.98 19.81
C GLY A 104 -19.44 17.97 19.34
N SER A 105 -18.31 18.05 20.05
CA SER A 105 -17.13 18.81 19.63
C SER A 105 -16.62 18.46 18.21
N MET A 106 -16.86 17.24 17.74
CA MET A 106 -16.47 16.77 16.40
C MET A 106 -17.47 17.11 15.31
N GLY A 107 -18.66 17.65 15.64
CA GLY A 107 -19.76 17.85 14.68
C GLY A 107 -19.37 18.62 13.41
N GLY A 108 -18.52 19.65 13.53
CA GLY A 108 -18.00 20.41 12.38
C GLY A 108 -16.95 19.66 11.55
N GLU A 109 -16.24 18.71 12.15
CA GLU A 109 -15.13 17.97 11.55
C GLU A 109 -15.56 16.64 10.92
N LEU A 110 -16.73 16.09 11.28
CA LEU A 110 -17.20 14.81 10.74
C LEU A 110 -17.35 14.82 9.21
N ALA A 111 -17.71 15.96 8.63
CA ALA A 111 -17.77 16.11 7.17
C ALA A 111 -16.38 15.98 6.53
N ASN A 112 -15.36 16.62 7.12
CA ASN A 112 -13.97 16.53 6.69
C ASN A 112 -13.43 15.13 6.88
N ALA A 113 -13.69 14.52 8.05
CA ALA A 113 -13.28 13.15 8.36
C ALA A 113 -13.82 12.16 7.32
N LYS A 114 -15.11 12.26 6.98
CA LYS A 114 -15.73 11.40 5.96
C LYS A 114 -15.08 11.58 4.59
N ALA A 115 -14.87 12.82 4.14
CA ALA A 115 -14.25 13.09 2.84
C ALA A 115 -12.80 12.56 2.79
N ASN A 116 -12.04 12.81 3.86
CA ASN A 116 -10.65 12.37 3.97
C ASN A 116 -10.53 10.84 4.07
N SER A 117 -11.43 10.16 4.78
CA SER A 117 -11.47 8.70 4.82
C SER A 117 -11.63 8.09 3.43
N VAL A 118 -12.48 8.66 2.57
CA VAL A 118 -12.61 8.20 1.17
C VAL A 118 -11.31 8.37 0.41
N ASN A 119 -10.64 9.51 0.57
CA ASN A 119 -9.34 9.76 -0.07
C ASN A 119 -8.27 8.76 0.40
N ILE A 120 -8.23 8.46 1.71
CA ILE A 120 -7.30 7.48 2.28
C ILE A 120 -7.61 6.08 1.75
N MET A 121 -8.88 5.65 1.73
CA MET A 121 -9.26 4.34 1.20
C MET A 121 -8.79 4.16 -0.24
N ASN A 122 -9.01 5.18 -1.08
CA ASN A 122 -8.57 5.15 -2.48
C ASN A 122 -7.04 5.13 -2.61
N ALA A 123 -6.33 5.93 -1.81
CA ALA A 123 -4.88 5.98 -1.84
C ALA A 123 -4.26 4.64 -1.42
N VAL A 124 -4.77 4.02 -0.35
CA VAL A 124 -4.25 2.74 0.17
C VAL A 124 -4.62 1.58 -0.76
N ALA A 125 -5.83 1.57 -1.33
CA ALA A 125 -6.24 0.57 -2.32
C ALA A 125 -5.43 0.68 -3.63
N GLY A 126 -4.84 1.84 -3.92
CA GLY A 126 -3.90 2.01 -5.02
C GLY A 126 -2.52 1.37 -4.79
N VAL A 127 -2.19 1.05 -3.54
CA VAL A 127 -0.90 0.43 -3.16
C VAL A 127 -1.08 -1.05 -2.81
N ILE A 128 -2.16 -1.39 -2.09
CA ILE A 128 -2.49 -2.75 -1.66
C ILE A 128 -3.78 -3.17 -2.35
N THR A 129 -3.67 -4.15 -3.25
CA THR A 129 -4.76 -4.56 -4.15
C THR A 129 -5.91 -5.26 -3.40
N SER A 130 -5.63 -5.97 -2.30
CA SER A 130 -6.64 -6.64 -1.47
C SER A 130 -6.79 -5.98 -0.10
N MET A 131 -7.26 -4.73 -0.08
CA MET A 131 -7.61 -4.03 1.17
C MET A 131 -9.04 -4.31 1.62
N LYS A 132 -9.22 -4.45 2.94
CA LYS A 132 -10.54 -4.42 3.60
C LYS A 132 -10.65 -3.18 4.46
N PHE A 133 -11.82 -2.56 4.46
CA PHE A 133 -12.09 -1.34 5.21
C PHE A 133 -13.20 -1.57 6.23
N GLY A 134 -12.94 -1.14 7.46
CA GLY A 134 -13.91 -1.13 8.56
C GLY A 134 -14.12 0.28 9.09
N VAL A 135 -15.29 0.50 9.69
CA VAL A 135 -15.60 1.73 10.41
C VAL A 135 -16.23 1.39 11.76
N ALA A 136 -15.80 2.10 12.80
CA ALA A 136 -16.42 2.10 14.10
C ALA A 136 -16.52 3.53 14.61
N SER A 137 -17.41 3.74 15.57
CA SER A 137 -17.56 5.00 16.27
C SER A 137 -17.45 4.79 17.76
N HIS A 138 -16.91 5.79 18.44
CA HIS A 138 -16.90 5.85 19.89
C HIS A 138 -17.45 7.20 20.34
N MET A 139 -18.12 7.18 21.49
CA MET A 139 -18.58 8.33 22.25
C MET A 139 -18.35 7.99 23.72
N ASP A 140 -18.56 8.97 24.60
CA ASP A 140 -18.61 8.69 26.03
C ASP A 140 -19.73 7.68 26.36
N TYR A 141 -19.65 7.15 27.57
CA TYR A 141 -20.60 6.21 28.12
C TYR A 141 -22.07 6.67 27.96
N PRO A 142 -23.02 5.72 27.85
CA PRO A 142 -24.45 6.04 27.67
C PRO A 142 -25.12 6.56 28.96
N GLY A 143 -24.35 6.94 29.98
CA GLY A 143 -24.88 7.34 31.28
C GLY A 143 -23.78 7.75 32.25
N THR A 144 -24.20 8.51 33.25
CA THR A 144 -23.32 8.99 34.31
C THR A 144 -22.83 7.85 35.20
N TYR A 145 -21.52 7.78 35.39
CA TYR A 145 -20.89 6.85 36.31
C TYR A 145 -20.11 7.61 37.40
N GLY A 146 -20.17 7.06 38.61
CA GLY A 146 -19.40 7.50 39.76
C GLY A 146 -18.95 6.30 40.60
N GLY A 147 -17.73 6.36 41.17
CA GLY A 147 -17.16 5.32 42.01
C GLY A 147 -15.65 5.18 41.91
N CYS A 148 -15.02 4.52 42.90
CA CYS A 148 -13.58 4.19 42.95
C CYS A 148 -12.60 5.40 42.94
N GLY A 149 -12.82 6.40 43.80
CA GLY A 149 -11.87 7.51 43.96
C GLY A 149 -12.00 8.63 42.90
N TYR A 150 -12.88 8.46 41.92
CA TYR A 150 -13.48 9.58 41.21
C TYR A 150 -14.44 10.27 42.19
N GLY A 151 -13.96 11.34 42.83
CA GLY A 151 -14.73 12.25 43.69
C GLY A 151 -15.89 12.91 42.92
N PRO A 152 -16.52 14.01 43.38
CA PRO A 152 -17.89 14.43 43.01
C PRO A 152 -18.15 14.74 41.52
N THR A 153 -17.14 14.58 40.67
CA THR A 153 -17.20 14.70 39.21
C THR A 153 -17.84 13.47 38.59
N ILE A 154 -19.13 13.62 38.32
CA ILE A 154 -19.92 12.81 37.40
C ILE A 154 -19.23 12.78 36.03
N TYR A 155 -18.91 11.58 35.51
CA TYR A 155 -18.38 11.35 34.16
C TYR A 155 -19.39 10.52 33.35
N GLY A 156 -19.47 10.66 32.02
CA GLY A 156 -20.36 9.83 31.19
C GLY A 156 -21.78 10.36 30.95
N ALA A 157 -22.11 11.61 31.27
CA ALA A 157 -23.44 12.12 30.89
C ALA A 157 -23.51 12.30 29.36
N ALA A 158 -24.54 11.74 28.71
CA ALA A 158 -24.84 11.97 27.28
C ALA A 158 -25.24 13.42 26.93
N SER A 159 -25.19 14.31 27.92
CA SER A 159 -25.37 15.77 27.83
C SER A 159 -24.12 16.54 28.29
N SER A 160 -23.01 15.83 28.55
CA SER A 160 -21.70 16.39 28.94
C SER A 160 -20.54 15.63 28.27
N GLY A 161 -20.87 14.70 27.38
CA GLY A 161 -19.97 13.92 26.52
C GLY A 161 -20.27 14.27 25.06
N ASP A 162 -20.65 15.52 24.85
CA ASP A 162 -21.04 16.16 23.60
C ASP A 162 -20.44 17.57 23.53
#